data_AF-A0A6G4WBI7-F1
#
_entry.id   AF-A0A6G4WBI7-F1
#
_cell.length_a   1.000
_cell.length_b   1.000
_cell.length_c   1.000
_cell.angle_alpha   90.00
_cell.angle_beta   90.00
_cell.angle_gamma   90.00
#
_symmetry.space_group_name_H-M   'P 1'
#
loop_
_entity.id
_entity.type
_entity.pdbx_description
1 polymer ?
#
loop_
_entity_poly.entity_id
_entity_poly.type
_entity_poly.pdbx_seq_one_letter_code
_entity_poly.pdbx_strand_id
1 'polypeptide(L)'
;MPLKLIRRNKVWYVRGSVRGLSAYKSTKTGDRDIAEIIRIQTEKRLLDESIFGTKATKTFDEAVASYLENGGSLRFIDPLKRTLGSIKLHSLRQADLDTAARDIYPNTQPETRNRQCYTPFIAVWNHAVKNGWADVRLWQRPRRPKGTNVVRIASTRSGQRPVDYERAAQFVGDMSPAPAMLLTALFYTGLRPIEAFALKAGNVNLAARWLTIAASKTGEPRGVPLHSFLCEWLGPLVDRAASYEDGILFRTPRGEPYGAVQEGGGGLKSAIIGARRRSGIRDVSPYTGRHAVSTQLVINGVHPHIKDQILGHAADSMSRHYTNIPQAPLIAAIDTLHVPASWRALPWLAAPQEWWARLAEGTGKRTDLRK
;
A
#
# COMPACT_ATOMS: atom_id res chain seq x y z
N MET A 1 9.82 -34.57 -39.58
CA MET A 1 11.02 -34.28 -40.39
C MET A 1 11.95 -33.41 -39.56
N PRO A 2 13.24 -33.79 -39.38
CA PRO A 2 14.19 -32.99 -38.59
C PRO A 2 14.20 -31.53 -39.07
N LEU A 3 14.43 -30.59 -38.16
CA LEU A 3 14.42 -29.17 -38.50
C LEU A 3 15.51 -28.88 -39.54
N LYS A 4 15.18 -28.11 -40.58
CA LYS A 4 16.13 -27.70 -41.62
C LYS A 4 16.33 -26.20 -41.58
N LEU A 5 17.55 -25.76 -41.90
CA LEU A 5 17.84 -24.36 -42.17
C LEU A 5 17.51 -24.05 -43.64
N ILE A 6 16.71 -23.02 -43.85
CA ILE A 6 16.36 -22.50 -45.17
C ILE A 6 16.84 -21.06 -45.23
N ARG A 7 17.62 -20.73 -46.25
CA ARG A 7 18.07 -19.36 -46.48
C ARG A 7 17.00 -18.59 -47.24
N ARG A 8 16.61 -17.43 -46.72
CA ARG A 8 15.79 -16.45 -47.44
C ARG A 8 16.50 -15.10 -47.36
N ASN A 9 16.88 -14.57 -48.52
CA ASN A 9 17.72 -13.38 -48.63
C ASN A 9 19.02 -13.54 -47.82
N LYS A 10 19.31 -12.58 -46.92
CA LYS A 10 20.51 -12.58 -46.06
C LYS A 10 20.31 -13.26 -44.71
N VAL A 11 19.18 -13.92 -44.44
CA VAL A 11 18.84 -14.47 -43.12
C VAL A 11 18.43 -15.94 -43.21
N TRP A 12 18.82 -16.73 -42.21
CA TRP A 12 18.42 -18.13 -42.07
C TRP A 12 17.07 -18.27 -41.35
N TYR A 13 16.31 -19.29 -41.74
CA TYR A 13 15.05 -19.67 -41.14
C TYR A 13 15.11 -21.13 -40.71
N VAL A 14 14.58 -21.43 -39.54
CA VAL A 14 14.37 -22.81 -39.08
C VAL A 14 12.98 -23.23 -39.54
N ARG A 15 12.89 -24.30 -40.35
CA ARG A 15 11.62 -24.87 -40.84
C ARG A 15 11.62 -26.39 -40.67
N GLY A 16 10.55 -26.95 -40.13
CA GLY A 16 10.35 -28.40 -40.09
C GLY A 16 9.35 -28.83 -39.02
N SER A 17 9.34 -30.13 -38.71
CA SER A 17 8.44 -30.69 -37.69
C SER A 17 9.08 -31.82 -36.88
N VAL A 18 9.12 -31.67 -35.57
CA VAL A 18 9.63 -32.69 -34.65
C VAL A 18 8.42 -33.33 -33.96
N ARG A 19 8.21 -34.64 -34.19
CA ARG A 19 7.11 -35.44 -33.61
C ARG A 19 5.73 -34.76 -33.66
N GLY A 20 5.39 -34.15 -34.81
CA GLY A 20 4.10 -33.49 -35.03
C GLY A 20 4.04 -31.99 -34.69
N LEU A 21 5.03 -31.46 -33.95
CA LEU A 21 5.13 -30.02 -33.66
C LEU A 21 5.92 -29.32 -34.77
N SER A 22 5.29 -28.40 -35.48
CA SER A 22 5.92 -27.62 -36.53
C SER A 22 6.60 -26.37 -35.98
N ALA A 23 7.72 -25.97 -36.58
CA ALA A 23 8.34 -24.69 -36.32
C ALA A 23 8.71 -24.02 -37.64
N TYR A 24 8.39 -22.72 -37.72
CA TYR A 24 8.84 -21.83 -38.78
C TYR A 24 9.21 -20.49 -38.15
N LYS A 25 10.51 -20.24 -37.95
CA LYS A 25 10.99 -18.97 -37.37
C LYS A 25 12.26 -18.47 -38.03
N SER A 26 12.42 -17.16 -38.09
CA SER A 26 13.67 -16.51 -38.48
C SER A 26 14.72 -16.69 -37.38
N THR A 27 15.97 -17.00 -37.76
CA THR A 27 17.12 -17.00 -36.83
C THR A 27 17.66 -15.59 -36.59
N LYS A 28 17.21 -14.59 -37.38
CA LYS A 28 17.69 -13.20 -37.38
C LYS A 28 19.20 -13.05 -37.63
N THR A 29 19.88 -14.08 -38.14
CA THR A 29 21.30 -14.05 -38.48
C THR A 29 21.53 -14.58 -39.90
N GLY A 30 22.54 -14.04 -40.59
CA GLY A 30 23.04 -14.54 -41.88
C GLY A 30 24.18 -15.55 -41.75
N ASP A 31 24.74 -15.69 -40.54
CA ASP A 31 25.77 -16.66 -40.21
C ASP A 31 25.16 -18.06 -40.10
N ARG A 32 25.74 -19.03 -40.81
CA ARG A 32 25.26 -20.41 -40.86
C ARG A 32 25.52 -21.15 -39.55
N ASP A 33 26.63 -20.88 -38.87
CA ASP A 33 27.02 -21.60 -37.66
C ASP A 33 26.17 -21.16 -36.47
N ILE A 34 25.92 -19.86 -36.34
CA ILE A 34 24.97 -19.32 -35.33
C ILE A 34 23.55 -19.80 -35.62
N ALA A 35 23.14 -19.85 -36.89
CA ALA A 35 21.84 -20.38 -37.28
C ALA A 35 21.69 -21.87 -36.91
N GLU A 36 22.75 -22.66 -37.03
CA GLU A 36 22.77 -24.08 -36.66
C GLU A 36 22.63 -24.28 -35.15
N ILE A 37 23.31 -23.47 -34.33
CA ILE A 37 23.11 -23.46 -32.87
C ILE A 37 21.64 -23.18 -32.52
N ILE A 38 21.03 -22.16 -33.14
CA ILE A 38 19.62 -21.81 -32.95
C ILE A 38 18.71 -22.97 -33.40
N ARG A 39 19.05 -23.66 -34.49
CA ARG A 39 18.31 -24.83 -34.99
C ARG A 39 18.36 -25.97 -33.97
N ILE A 40 19.55 -26.32 -33.46
CA ILE A 40 19.74 -27.39 -32.47
C ILE A 40 18.97 -27.07 -31.18
N GLN A 41 19.06 -25.83 -30.68
CA GLN A 41 18.29 -25.40 -29.51
C GLN A 41 16.77 -25.48 -29.75
N THR A 42 16.32 -25.12 -30.95
CA THR A 42 14.90 -25.19 -31.32
C THR A 42 14.43 -26.63 -31.46
N GLU A 43 15.25 -27.51 -32.02
CA GLU A 43 14.97 -28.94 -32.18
C GLU A 43 14.87 -29.62 -30.82
N LYS A 44 15.83 -29.36 -29.93
CA LYS A 44 15.81 -29.84 -28.54
C LYS A 44 14.55 -29.38 -27.80
N ARG A 45 14.17 -28.11 -27.94
CA ARG A 45 12.94 -27.57 -27.32
C ARG A 45 11.68 -28.29 -27.83
N LEU A 46 11.54 -28.50 -29.15
CA LEU A 46 10.38 -29.20 -29.71
C LEU A 46 10.35 -30.68 -29.33
N LEU A 47 11.53 -31.32 -29.27
CA LEU A 47 11.65 -32.70 -28.82
C LEU A 47 11.20 -32.83 -27.36
N ASP A 48 11.69 -31.95 -26.48
CA ASP A 48 11.28 -31.88 -25.08
C ASP A 48 9.77 -31.58 -24.95
N GLU A 49 9.22 -30.64 -25.73
CA GLU A 49 7.77 -30.33 -25.77
C GLU A 49 6.93 -31.54 -26.23
N SER A 50 7.44 -32.35 -27.15
CA SER A 50 6.74 -33.54 -27.65
C SER A 50 6.79 -34.73 -26.69
N ILE A 51 7.86 -34.85 -25.90
CA ILE A 51 8.05 -35.96 -24.95
C ILE A 51 7.36 -35.68 -23.63
N PHE A 52 7.44 -34.43 -23.16
CA PHE A 52 7.02 -34.06 -21.81
C PHE A 52 5.83 -33.09 -21.78
N GLY A 53 5.33 -32.66 -22.95
CA GLY A 53 4.30 -31.63 -23.09
C GLY A 53 4.85 -30.20 -22.95
N THR A 54 4.09 -29.19 -23.39
CA THR A 54 4.41 -27.75 -23.22
C THR A 54 4.67 -27.35 -21.76
N LYS A 55 4.20 -28.15 -20.80
CA LYS A 55 4.42 -28.01 -19.36
C LYS A 55 5.90 -28.14 -18.92
N ALA A 56 6.74 -28.80 -19.71
CA ALA A 56 8.09 -29.18 -19.28
C ALA A 56 9.22 -28.28 -19.80
N THR A 57 8.93 -27.36 -20.73
CA THR A 57 9.98 -26.51 -21.33
C THR A 57 9.96 -25.07 -20.83
N LYS A 58 8.83 -24.61 -20.29
CA LYS A 58 8.67 -23.22 -19.88
C LYS A 58 9.50 -22.87 -18.65
N THR A 59 10.20 -21.75 -18.72
CA THR A 59 10.95 -21.19 -17.59
C THR A 59 10.09 -20.24 -16.77
N PHE A 60 10.56 -19.94 -15.55
CA PHE A 60 9.92 -18.93 -14.73
C PHE A 60 9.99 -17.53 -15.38
N ASP A 61 11.07 -17.22 -16.10
CA ASP A 61 11.19 -15.94 -16.81
C ASP A 61 10.14 -15.77 -17.92
N GLU A 62 9.87 -16.84 -18.69
CA GLU A 62 8.80 -16.82 -19.69
C GLU A 62 7.42 -16.64 -19.04
N ALA A 63 7.20 -17.27 -17.88
CA ALA A 63 5.98 -17.09 -17.11
C ALA A 63 5.82 -15.65 -16.60
N VAL A 64 6.90 -15.03 -16.14
CA VAL A 64 6.96 -13.63 -15.72
C VAL A 64 6.64 -12.70 -16.90
N ALA A 65 7.32 -12.87 -18.04
CA ALA A 65 7.10 -12.03 -19.21
C ALA A 65 5.62 -12.00 -19.63
N SER A 66 5.02 -13.19 -19.74
CA SER A 66 3.61 -13.29 -20.09
C SER A 66 2.68 -12.75 -18.99
N TYR A 67 3.01 -12.93 -17.71
CA TYR A 67 2.23 -12.35 -16.60
C TYR A 67 2.19 -10.82 -16.70
N LEU A 68 3.32 -10.19 -17.03
CA LEU A 68 3.43 -8.74 -17.17
C LEU A 68 2.70 -8.21 -18.41
N GLU A 69 2.80 -8.92 -19.54
CA GLU A 69 2.04 -8.60 -20.77
C GLU A 69 0.52 -8.63 -20.53
N ASN A 70 0.04 -9.48 -19.61
CA ASN A 70 -1.36 -9.61 -19.24
C ASN A 70 -1.77 -8.71 -18.04
N GLY A 71 -1.06 -7.60 -17.83
CA GLY A 71 -1.41 -6.60 -16.81
C GLY A 71 -0.99 -6.98 -15.38
N GLY A 72 -0.10 -7.96 -15.22
CA GLY A 72 0.50 -8.33 -13.95
C GLY A 72 1.31 -7.20 -13.32
N SER A 73 1.40 -7.19 -11.99
CA SER A 73 2.17 -6.16 -11.28
C SER A 73 3.67 -6.39 -11.43
N LEU A 74 4.43 -5.36 -11.82
CA LEU A 74 5.90 -5.35 -11.83
C LEU A 74 6.51 -5.40 -10.42
N ARG A 75 5.72 -5.13 -9.38
CA ARG A 75 6.21 -4.92 -8.02
C ARG A 75 6.84 -6.21 -7.46
N PHE A 76 8.13 -6.12 -7.09
CA PHE A 76 8.93 -7.22 -6.54
C PHE A 76 9.19 -8.40 -7.50
N ILE A 77 8.94 -8.24 -8.81
CA ILE A 77 9.17 -9.28 -9.80
C ILE A 77 10.65 -9.40 -10.19
N ASP A 78 11.36 -8.28 -10.36
CA ASP A 78 12.76 -8.31 -10.81
C ASP A 78 13.70 -9.16 -9.96
N PRO A 79 13.65 -9.10 -8.61
CA PRO A 79 14.51 -9.96 -7.79
C PRO A 79 14.20 -11.46 -8.00
N LEU A 80 12.91 -11.81 -8.13
CA LEU A 80 12.50 -13.19 -8.40
C LEU A 80 12.97 -13.66 -9.78
N LYS A 81 12.86 -12.80 -10.80
CA LYS A 81 13.33 -13.08 -12.16
C LYS A 81 14.84 -13.32 -12.19
N ARG A 82 15.64 -12.54 -11.45
CA ARG A 82 17.10 -12.74 -11.38
C ARG A 82 17.50 -14.06 -10.72
N THR A 83 16.77 -14.49 -9.69
CA THR A 83 17.12 -15.70 -8.93
C THR A 83 16.52 -16.98 -9.51
N LEU A 84 15.26 -16.94 -9.97
CA LEU A 84 14.51 -18.13 -10.39
C LEU A 84 14.23 -18.17 -11.90
N GLY A 85 14.50 -17.08 -12.65
CA GLY A 85 14.04 -16.92 -14.03
C GLY A 85 14.52 -17.99 -15.00
N SER A 86 15.75 -18.47 -14.85
CA SER A 86 16.32 -19.53 -15.71
C SER A 86 15.82 -20.93 -15.35
N ILE A 87 15.19 -21.11 -14.19
CA ILE A 87 14.71 -22.41 -13.72
C ILE A 87 13.42 -22.77 -14.47
N LYS A 88 13.34 -24.03 -14.89
CA LYS A 88 12.14 -24.57 -15.54
C LYS A 88 10.99 -24.70 -14.51
N LEU A 89 9.77 -24.40 -14.93
CA LEU A 89 8.61 -24.45 -14.05
C LEU A 89 8.42 -25.84 -13.43
N HIS A 90 8.55 -26.90 -14.23
CA HIS A 90 8.39 -28.27 -13.76
C HIS A 90 9.46 -28.72 -12.73
N SER A 91 10.62 -28.06 -12.67
CA SER A 91 11.69 -28.38 -11.72
C SER A 91 11.58 -27.58 -10.42
N LEU A 92 10.90 -26.43 -10.42
CA LEU A 92 10.72 -25.62 -9.20
C LEU A 92 9.98 -26.41 -8.10
N ARG A 93 10.51 -26.35 -6.88
CA ARG A 93 9.98 -26.97 -5.65
C ARG A 93 9.86 -25.93 -4.55
N GLN A 94 9.18 -26.29 -3.46
CA GLN A 94 9.02 -25.42 -2.28
C GLN A 94 10.38 -24.94 -1.75
N ALA A 95 11.38 -25.82 -1.72
CA ALA A 95 12.73 -25.50 -1.25
C ALA A 95 13.38 -24.36 -2.05
N ASP A 96 13.19 -24.34 -3.38
CA ASP A 96 13.76 -23.29 -4.25
C ASP A 96 13.16 -21.92 -3.93
N LEU A 97 11.83 -21.88 -3.73
CA LEU A 97 11.13 -20.65 -3.33
C LEU A 97 11.57 -20.18 -1.94
N ASP A 98 11.70 -21.10 -0.99
CA ASP A 98 12.10 -20.77 0.38
C ASP A 98 13.54 -20.24 0.43
N THR A 99 14.45 -20.83 -0.35
CA THR A 99 15.84 -20.37 -0.50
C THR A 99 15.88 -19.01 -1.17
N ALA A 100 15.21 -18.83 -2.31
CA ALA A 100 15.11 -17.53 -2.98
C ALA A 100 14.54 -16.44 -2.05
N ALA A 101 13.55 -16.77 -1.21
CA ALA A 101 13.00 -15.82 -0.24
C ALA A 101 14.00 -15.39 0.84
N ARG A 102 14.91 -16.28 1.27
CA ARG A 102 15.96 -15.97 2.24
C ARG A 102 17.07 -15.15 1.59
N ASP A 103 17.43 -15.47 0.36
CA ASP A 103 18.53 -14.84 -0.37
C ASP A 103 18.17 -13.44 -0.87
N ILE A 104 16.97 -13.26 -1.42
CA ILE A 104 16.50 -11.95 -1.92
C ILE A 104 16.23 -10.99 -0.76
N TYR A 105 15.67 -11.50 0.35
CA TYR A 105 15.26 -10.69 1.49
C TYR A 105 15.91 -11.17 2.80
N PRO A 106 17.24 -11.07 2.93
CA PRO A 106 17.95 -11.44 4.14
C PRO A 106 17.51 -10.54 5.30
N ASN A 107 17.48 -11.08 6.52
CA ASN A 107 17.16 -10.35 7.75
C ASN A 107 15.78 -9.66 7.80
N THR A 108 14.85 -10.00 6.90
CA THR A 108 13.49 -9.45 6.91
C THR A 108 12.51 -10.33 7.71
N GLN A 109 11.39 -9.73 8.14
CA GLN A 109 10.34 -10.47 8.83
C GLN A 109 9.65 -11.48 7.88
N PRO A 110 9.16 -12.62 8.38
CA PRO A 110 8.41 -13.60 7.58
C PRO A 110 7.27 -12.98 6.77
N GLU A 111 6.61 -11.96 7.34
CA GLU A 111 5.52 -11.24 6.69
C GLU A 111 5.98 -10.40 5.50
N THR A 112 7.15 -9.78 5.60
CA THR A 112 7.79 -9.06 4.49
C THR A 112 8.12 -10.03 3.36
N ARG A 113 8.75 -11.17 3.67
CA ARG A 113 9.02 -12.22 2.67
C ARG A 113 7.74 -12.72 2.02
N ASN A 114 6.68 -12.97 2.80
CA ASN A 114 5.39 -13.40 2.26
C ASN A 114 4.83 -12.39 1.25
N ARG A 115 4.88 -11.09 1.56
CA ARG A 115 4.36 -10.02 0.69
C ARG A 115 5.25 -9.76 -0.54
N GLN A 116 6.57 -9.83 -0.39
CA GLN A 116 7.53 -9.39 -1.42
C GLN A 116 8.11 -10.53 -2.26
N CYS A 117 8.08 -11.79 -1.78
CA CYS A 117 8.58 -12.95 -2.51
C CYS A 117 7.45 -13.95 -2.82
N TYR A 118 6.81 -14.52 -1.80
CA TYR A 118 5.83 -15.60 -1.99
C TYR A 118 4.58 -15.13 -2.76
N THR A 119 4.05 -13.95 -2.45
CA THR A 119 2.85 -13.41 -3.12
C THR A 119 3.08 -13.17 -4.62
N PRO A 120 4.10 -12.40 -5.06
CA PRO A 120 4.36 -12.22 -6.48
C PRO A 120 4.75 -13.53 -7.18
N PHE A 121 5.54 -14.41 -6.55
CA PHE A 121 5.84 -15.72 -7.12
C PHE A 121 4.58 -16.56 -7.36
N ILE A 122 3.70 -16.67 -6.37
CA ILE A 122 2.45 -17.44 -6.48
C ILE A 122 1.51 -16.83 -7.53
N ALA A 123 1.49 -15.50 -7.68
CA ALA A 123 0.72 -14.84 -8.73
C ALA A 123 1.20 -15.26 -10.13
N VAL A 124 2.51 -15.24 -10.37
CA VAL A 124 3.13 -15.72 -11.61
C VAL A 124 2.89 -17.22 -11.81
N TRP A 125 3.02 -18.03 -10.75
CA TRP A 125 2.75 -19.47 -10.82
C TRP A 125 1.30 -19.76 -11.22
N ASN A 126 0.33 -19.09 -10.58
CA ASN A 126 -1.08 -19.25 -10.91
C ASN A 126 -1.39 -18.80 -12.35
N HIS A 127 -0.71 -17.77 -12.84
CA HIS A 127 -0.79 -17.36 -14.24
C HIS A 127 -0.25 -18.46 -15.17
N ALA A 128 0.89 -19.06 -14.85
CA ALA A 128 1.45 -20.19 -15.60
C ALA A 128 0.52 -21.42 -15.59
N VAL A 129 -0.13 -21.71 -14.47
CA VAL A 129 -1.13 -22.79 -14.37
C VAL A 129 -2.32 -22.53 -15.30
N LYS A 130 -2.84 -21.29 -15.32
CA LYS A 130 -3.96 -20.91 -16.23
C LYS A 130 -3.60 -21.09 -17.71
N ASN A 131 -2.34 -20.84 -18.07
CA ASN A 131 -1.84 -21.05 -19.43
C ASN A 131 -1.44 -22.51 -19.71
N GLY A 132 -1.65 -23.43 -18.77
CA GLY A 132 -1.30 -24.84 -18.90
C GLY A 132 0.20 -25.12 -18.90
N TRP A 133 1.03 -24.21 -18.39
CA TRP A 133 2.50 -24.35 -18.34
C TRP A 133 3.01 -24.98 -17.04
N ALA A 134 2.17 -25.01 -16.01
CA ALA A 134 2.48 -25.60 -14.71
C ALA A 134 1.25 -26.32 -14.15
N ASP A 135 1.47 -27.27 -13.25
CA ASP A 135 0.39 -27.94 -12.54
C ASP A 135 -0.04 -27.15 -11.31
N VAL A 136 -1.32 -27.31 -10.94
CA VAL A 136 -1.88 -26.73 -9.72
C VAL A 136 -1.06 -27.23 -8.52
N ARG A 137 -0.50 -26.29 -7.77
CA ARG A 137 0.27 -26.59 -6.57
C ARG A 137 -0.07 -25.61 -5.47
N LEU A 138 -0.27 -26.15 -4.26
CA LEU A 138 -0.43 -25.36 -3.06
C LEU A 138 0.94 -25.02 -2.47
N TRP A 139 1.42 -23.80 -2.75
CA TRP A 139 2.67 -23.30 -2.18
C TRP A 139 2.50 -22.91 -0.71
N GLN A 140 3.37 -23.43 0.14
CA GLN A 140 3.38 -23.10 1.56
C GLN A 140 3.96 -21.70 1.77
N ARG A 141 3.27 -20.91 2.58
CA ARG A 141 3.69 -19.57 2.98
C ARG A 141 4.32 -19.62 4.36
N PRO A 142 5.30 -18.74 4.66
CA PRO A 142 5.92 -18.72 5.97
C PRO A 142 4.85 -18.35 7.01
N ARG A 143 4.67 -19.22 8.00
CA ARG A 143 3.72 -18.99 9.08
C ARG A 143 4.23 -17.87 9.98
N ARG A 144 3.32 -16.99 10.40
CA ARG A 144 3.62 -16.10 11.53
C ARG A 144 3.82 -16.99 12.76
N PRO A 145 4.91 -16.82 13.52
CA PRO A 145 5.02 -17.48 14.82
C PRO A 145 3.80 -17.07 15.66
N LYS A 146 2.93 -18.03 15.97
CA LYS A 146 1.82 -17.81 16.90
C LYS A 146 2.40 -17.96 18.30
N GLY A 147 2.41 -16.88 19.08
CA GLY A 147 2.90 -16.91 20.45
C GLY A 147 2.88 -15.53 21.10
N THR A 148 2.29 -15.46 22.28
CA THR A 148 2.16 -14.26 23.12
C THR A 148 3.49 -13.87 23.80
N ASN A 149 4.47 -14.78 23.85
CA ASN A 149 5.69 -14.64 24.65
C ASN A 149 7.01 -14.63 23.88
N VAL A 150 7.00 -14.38 22.57
CA VAL A 150 8.27 -13.96 21.96
C VAL A 150 8.42 -12.49 22.30
N VAL A 151 9.11 -12.21 23.41
CA VAL A 151 9.70 -10.89 23.71
C VAL A 151 10.75 -10.61 22.64
N ARG A 152 10.31 -10.43 21.39
CA ARG A 152 11.09 -9.74 20.41
C ARG A 152 11.09 -8.31 20.92
N ILE A 153 12.23 -7.89 21.46
CA ILE A 153 12.65 -6.48 21.50
C ILE A 153 12.85 -6.04 20.04
N ALA A 154 11.82 -6.23 19.20
CA ALA A 154 11.74 -5.63 17.89
C ALA A 154 11.25 -4.21 18.12
N SER A 155 11.85 -3.24 17.43
CA SER A 155 11.31 -1.89 17.41
C SER A 155 9.86 -1.95 16.94
N THR A 156 8.92 -1.76 17.87
CA THR A 156 7.51 -1.66 17.55
C THR A 156 7.37 -0.45 16.63
N ARG A 157 6.84 -0.63 15.42
CA ARG A 157 6.63 0.50 14.51
C ARG A 157 5.60 1.43 15.15
N SER A 158 5.90 2.72 15.23
CA SER A 158 4.96 3.75 15.72
C SER A 158 3.64 3.68 14.93
N GLY A 159 2.50 3.74 15.61
CA GLY A 159 1.18 3.57 15.00
C GLY A 159 0.67 2.15 14.88
N GLN A 160 1.25 1.19 15.61
CA GLN A 160 0.65 -0.14 15.80
C GLN A 160 -0.17 -0.27 17.10
N ARG A 161 -0.05 0.70 18.00
CA ARG A 161 -0.74 0.74 19.29
C ARG A 161 -1.44 2.09 19.45
N PRO A 162 -2.54 2.15 20.22
CA PRO A 162 -3.12 3.41 20.64
C PRO A 162 -2.14 4.16 21.56
N VAL A 163 -2.33 5.47 21.64
CA VAL A 163 -1.81 6.32 22.72
C VAL A 163 -3.01 7.01 23.36
N ASP A 164 -2.87 7.40 24.62
CA ASP A 164 -3.87 8.22 25.28
C ASP A 164 -3.93 9.63 24.67
N TYR A 165 -5.07 10.29 24.86
CA TYR A 165 -5.35 11.59 24.25
C TYR A 165 -4.50 12.73 24.83
N GLU A 166 -4.10 12.68 26.11
CA GLU A 166 -3.21 13.68 26.71
C GLU A 166 -1.81 13.64 26.08
N ARG A 167 -1.25 12.44 25.91
CA ARG A 167 0.01 12.22 25.21
C ARG A 167 -0.07 12.62 23.74
N ALA A 168 -1.19 12.35 23.08
CA ALA A 168 -1.42 12.81 21.71
C ALA A 168 -1.44 14.35 21.63
N ALA A 169 -2.10 15.02 22.57
CA ALA A 169 -2.19 16.47 22.64
C ALA A 169 -0.83 17.13 22.84
N GLN A 170 0.03 16.59 23.73
CA GLN A 170 1.41 17.04 23.89
C GLN A 170 2.19 16.95 22.58
N PHE A 171 2.11 15.81 21.88
CA PHE A 171 2.80 15.63 20.60
C PHE A 171 2.29 16.60 19.53
N VAL A 172 0.98 16.83 19.46
CA VAL A 172 0.36 17.75 18.50
C VAL A 172 0.74 19.20 18.80
N GLY A 173 0.87 19.59 20.07
CA GLY A 173 1.32 20.94 20.45
C GLY A 173 2.72 21.27 19.95
N ASP A 174 3.57 20.24 19.81
CA ASP A 174 4.90 20.37 19.22
C ASP A 174 4.93 20.26 17.70
N MET A 175 3.80 20.23 16.99
CA MET A 175 3.74 20.23 15.53
C MET A 175 3.55 21.64 14.97
N SER A 176 3.96 21.88 13.72
CA SER A 176 3.49 23.08 13.01
C SER A 176 1.96 23.04 12.87
N PRO A 177 1.24 24.17 12.87
CA PRO A 177 -0.22 24.20 12.91
C PRO A 177 -0.92 23.38 11.80
N ALA A 178 -0.54 23.51 10.53
CA ALA A 178 -1.20 22.76 9.44
C ALA A 178 -1.18 21.23 9.64
N PRO A 179 -0.02 20.59 9.89
CA PRO A 179 0.00 19.15 10.17
C PRO A 179 -0.57 18.79 11.56
N ALA A 180 -0.58 19.72 12.53
CA ALA A 180 -1.24 19.56 13.83
C ALA A 180 -2.77 19.44 13.68
N MET A 181 -3.40 20.32 12.89
CA MET A 181 -4.83 20.28 12.56
C MET A 181 -5.21 18.94 11.92
N LEU A 182 -4.44 18.50 10.92
CA LEU A 182 -4.65 17.22 10.26
C LEU A 182 -4.52 16.03 11.22
N LEU A 183 -3.48 15.99 12.06
CA LEU A 183 -3.32 14.91 13.01
C LEU A 183 -4.45 14.93 14.06
N THR A 184 -4.86 16.10 14.53
CA THR A 184 -6.02 16.27 15.43
C THR A 184 -7.27 15.67 14.79
N ALA A 185 -7.56 15.99 13.53
CA ALA A 185 -8.70 15.40 12.82
C ALA A 185 -8.62 13.86 12.78
N LEU A 186 -7.44 13.25 12.56
CA LEU A 186 -7.27 11.80 12.61
C LEU A 186 -7.59 11.20 13.99
N PHE A 187 -7.23 11.91 15.07
CA PHE A 187 -7.54 11.52 16.45
C PHE A 187 -9.02 11.67 16.83
N TYR A 188 -9.84 12.36 16.05
CA TYR A 188 -11.27 12.53 16.35
C TYR A 188 -12.21 11.97 15.27
N THR A 189 -11.67 11.41 14.19
CA THR A 189 -12.45 10.79 13.11
C THR A 189 -12.06 9.34 12.86
N GLY A 190 -10.83 8.95 13.22
CA GLY A 190 -10.29 7.63 12.93
C GLY A 190 -10.08 7.36 11.44
N LEU A 191 -10.10 8.39 10.59
CA LEU A 191 -9.82 8.27 9.14
C LEU A 191 -8.48 7.59 8.88
N ARG A 192 -8.37 6.88 7.76
CA ARG A 192 -7.05 6.50 7.26
C ARG A 192 -6.33 7.77 6.80
N PRO A 193 -5.00 7.88 6.98
CA PRO A 193 -4.26 9.07 6.57
C PRO A 193 -4.48 9.45 5.09
N ILE A 194 -4.56 8.44 4.20
CA ILE A 194 -4.82 8.68 2.77
C ILE A 194 -6.23 9.19 2.50
N GLU A 195 -7.23 8.82 3.30
CA GLU A 195 -8.59 9.35 3.21
C GLU A 195 -8.60 10.82 3.65
N ALA A 196 -7.87 11.17 4.71
CA ALA A 196 -7.74 12.56 5.15
C ALA A 196 -6.98 13.43 4.14
N PHE A 197 -5.95 12.90 3.46
CA PHE A 197 -5.21 13.65 2.43
C PHE A 197 -6.05 13.93 1.19
N ALA A 198 -7.02 13.06 0.88
CA ALA A 198 -7.93 13.20 -0.25
C ALA A 198 -9.26 13.89 0.10
N LEU A 199 -9.47 14.24 1.38
CA LEU A 199 -10.73 14.82 1.86
C LEU A 199 -10.91 16.22 1.27
N LYS A 200 -12.08 16.48 0.67
CA LYS A 200 -12.41 17.76 0.05
C LYS A 200 -13.44 18.55 0.85
N ALA A 201 -13.51 19.86 0.61
CA ALA A 201 -14.50 20.76 1.22
C ALA A 201 -15.94 20.24 1.06
N GLY A 202 -16.32 19.84 -0.16
CA GLY A 202 -17.65 19.29 -0.45
C GLY A 202 -17.97 17.95 0.21
N ASN A 203 -17.01 17.33 0.90
CA ASN A 203 -17.24 16.13 1.71
C ASN A 203 -17.57 16.45 3.16
N VAL A 204 -17.46 17.70 3.58
CA VAL A 204 -17.65 18.13 4.97
C VAL A 204 -19.00 18.83 5.11
N ASN A 205 -19.85 18.29 5.96
CA ASN A 205 -21.08 18.95 6.40
C ASN A 205 -20.98 19.25 7.90
N LEU A 206 -20.55 20.48 8.24
CA LEU A 206 -20.37 20.89 9.63
C LEU A 206 -21.69 21.01 10.38
N ALA A 207 -22.75 21.49 9.73
CA ALA A 207 -24.07 21.63 10.34
C ALA A 207 -24.65 20.27 10.75
N ALA A 208 -24.51 19.26 9.88
CA ALA A 208 -24.93 17.89 10.18
C ALA A 208 -23.87 17.08 10.96
N ARG A 209 -22.72 17.70 11.29
CA ARG A 209 -21.58 17.07 11.96
C ARG A 209 -21.15 15.76 11.29
N TRP A 210 -20.91 15.81 9.99
CA TRP A 210 -20.70 14.62 9.16
C TRP A 210 -19.66 14.83 8.06
N LEU A 211 -18.87 13.78 7.81
CA LEU A 211 -17.99 13.67 6.64
C LEU A 211 -18.45 12.54 5.74
N THR A 212 -18.33 12.70 4.43
CA THR A 212 -18.56 11.62 3.46
C THR A 212 -17.26 11.27 2.74
N ILE A 213 -16.74 10.06 2.96
CA ILE A 213 -15.60 9.54 2.21
C ILE A 213 -16.13 8.92 0.92
N ALA A 214 -15.76 9.54 -0.21
CA ALA A 214 -16.13 9.05 -1.52
C ALA A 214 -15.57 7.64 -1.78
N ALA A 215 -16.31 6.87 -2.58
CA ALA A 215 -15.90 5.56 -3.07
C ALA A 215 -14.50 5.60 -3.70
N SER A 216 -13.62 4.68 -3.30
CA SER A 216 -12.51 4.30 -4.17
C SER A 216 -13.05 3.49 -5.36
N LYS A 217 -12.24 3.22 -6.39
CA LYS A 217 -12.62 2.47 -7.62
C LYS A 217 -13.35 1.11 -7.39
N THR A 218 -13.46 0.61 -6.16
CA THR A 218 -14.12 -0.65 -5.81
C THR A 218 -14.95 -0.60 -4.51
N GLY A 219 -15.18 0.58 -3.92
CA GLY A 219 -15.83 0.70 -2.61
C GLY A 219 -17.14 1.50 -2.65
N GLU A 220 -18.00 1.32 -1.65
CA GLU A 220 -19.16 2.18 -1.42
C GLU A 220 -18.74 3.42 -0.62
N PRO A 221 -19.38 4.58 -0.84
CA PRO A 221 -19.15 5.75 -0.01
C PRO A 221 -19.55 5.46 1.44
N ARG A 222 -18.81 6.04 2.39
CA ARG A 222 -19.09 5.87 3.82
C ARG A 222 -19.04 7.21 4.55
N GLY A 223 -19.90 7.37 5.53
CA GLY A 223 -19.93 8.53 6.41
C GLY A 223 -19.01 8.38 7.62
N VAL A 224 -18.65 9.51 8.22
CA VAL A 224 -17.93 9.60 9.50
C VAL A 224 -18.54 10.71 10.32
N PRO A 225 -18.92 10.47 11.57
CA PRO A 225 -19.37 11.54 12.45
C PRO A 225 -18.22 12.51 12.76
N LEU A 226 -18.53 13.80 12.83
CA LEU A 226 -17.61 14.83 13.32
C LEU A 226 -17.83 15.05 14.80
N HIS A 227 -16.76 14.89 15.58
CA HIS A 227 -16.72 15.32 16.96
C HIS A 227 -16.98 16.83 17.07
N SER A 228 -17.74 17.26 18.09
CA SER A 228 -18.12 18.65 18.34
C SER A 228 -16.90 19.59 18.34
N PHE A 229 -15.85 19.22 19.07
CA PHE A 229 -14.54 19.87 19.07
C PHE A 229 -13.94 20.15 17.67
N LEU A 230 -14.13 19.28 16.68
CA LEU A 230 -13.64 19.55 15.32
C LEU A 230 -14.44 20.66 14.63
N CYS A 231 -15.76 20.71 14.88
CA CYS A 231 -16.64 21.71 14.29
C CYS A 231 -16.29 23.14 14.72
N GLU A 232 -15.61 23.31 15.87
CA GLU A 232 -15.19 24.62 16.38
C GLU A 232 -14.15 25.32 15.50
N TRP A 233 -13.36 24.58 14.73
CA TRP A 233 -12.22 25.13 13.97
C TRP A 233 -12.11 24.64 12.53
N LEU A 234 -12.90 23.64 12.11
CA LEU A 234 -12.87 23.17 10.72
C LEU A 234 -13.45 24.16 9.71
N GLY A 235 -14.37 25.04 10.11
CA GLY A 235 -15.06 26.01 9.23
C GLY A 235 -14.11 26.78 8.32
N PRO A 236 -13.16 27.55 8.87
CA PRO A 236 -12.20 28.31 8.07
C PRO A 236 -11.37 27.45 7.10
N LEU A 237 -11.08 26.19 7.45
CA LEU A 237 -10.37 25.26 6.56
C LEU A 237 -11.26 24.80 5.40
N VAL A 238 -12.54 24.55 5.66
CA VAL A 238 -13.54 24.19 4.63
C VAL A 238 -13.70 25.33 3.64
N ASP A 239 -13.85 26.56 4.13
CA ASP A 239 -14.02 27.75 3.29
C ASP A 239 -12.79 27.99 2.41
N ARG A 240 -11.59 27.90 2.98
CA ARG A 240 -10.34 27.98 2.20
C ARG A 240 -10.26 26.86 1.17
N ALA A 241 -10.64 25.64 1.54
CA ALA A 241 -10.56 24.50 0.65
C ALA A 241 -11.53 24.65 -0.54
N ALA A 242 -12.71 25.22 -0.32
CA ALA A 242 -13.69 25.52 -1.36
C ALA A 242 -13.21 26.58 -2.37
N SER A 243 -12.27 27.45 -2.01
CA SER A 243 -11.68 28.42 -2.94
C SER A 243 -10.60 27.83 -3.87
N TYR A 244 -10.13 26.61 -3.61
CA TYR A 244 -9.18 25.92 -4.48
C TYR A 244 -9.90 25.03 -5.49
N GLU A 245 -9.39 24.97 -6.72
CA GLU A 245 -9.94 24.15 -7.81
C GLU A 245 -10.05 22.65 -7.44
N ASP A 246 -9.05 22.10 -6.75
CA ASP A 246 -9.05 20.68 -6.36
C ASP A 246 -9.98 20.36 -5.15
N GLY A 247 -10.38 21.39 -4.40
CA GLY A 247 -11.21 21.30 -3.19
C GLY A 247 -10.56 20.70 -1.93
N ILE A 248 -9.26 20.38 -1.91
CA ILE A 248 -8.59 19.60 -0.84
C ILE A 248 -8.54 20.37 0.49
N LEU A 249 -9.03 19.73 1.55
CA LEU A 249 -9.22 20.30 2.89
C LEU A 249 -7.89 20.53 3.64
N PHE A 250 -7.14 19.44 3.86
CA PHE A 250 -5.90 19.49 4.61
C PHE A 250 -4.71 19.69 3.67
N ARG A 251 -3.95 20.75 3.95
CA ARG A 251 -2.79 21.17 3.16
C ARG A 251 -1.56 21.35 4.03
N THR A 252 -0.40 21.32 3.39
CA THR A 252 0.88 21.65 4.02
C THR A 252 0.90 23.13 4.44
N PRO A 253 1.87 23.56 5.29
CA PRO A 253 2.03 24.97 5.61
C PRO A 253 2.28 25.88 4.40
N ARG A 254 2.68 25.32 3.25
CA ARG A 254 2.87 26.04 1.99
C ARG A 254 1.60 26.14 1.13
N GLY A 255 0.48 25.60 1.60
CA GLY A 255 -0.77 25.53 0.83
C GLY A 255 -0.85 24.34 -0.13
N GLU A 256 0.21 23.52 -0.27
CA GLU A 256 0.19 22.36 -1.17
C GLU A 256 -0.59 21.17 -0.60
N PRO A 257 -1.28 20.37 -1.42
CA PRO A 257 -1.88 19.11 -0.99
C PRO A 257 -0.85 18.13 -0.42
N TYR A 258 -1.26 17.29 0.53
CA TYR A 258 -0.40 16.19 0.99
C TYR A 258 -0.31 15.09 -0.09
N GLY A 259 0.90 14.82 -0.59
CA GLY A 259 1.12 13.78 -1.59
C GLY A 259 0.91 12.34 -1.10
N ALA A 260 0.31 11.50 -1.94
CA ALA A 260 0.24 10.05 -1.75
C ALA A 260 1.60 9.42 -2.11
N VAL A 261 2.48 9.25 -1.12
CA VAL A 261 3.79 8.61 -1.37
C VAL A 261 3.62 7.10 -1.42
N GLN A 262 3.76 6.51 -2.61
CA GLN A 262 3.71 5.06 -2.84
C GLN A 262 4.82 4.29 -2.08
N GLU A 263 5.87 5.00 -1.61
CA GLU A 263 7.06 4.46 -0.94
C GLU A 263 7.23 4.91 0.52
N GLY A 264 6.15 4.89 1.32
CA GLY A 264 6.29 4.79 2.79
C GLY A 264 6.76 6.04 3.52
N GLY A 265 6.57 7.22 2.95
CA GLY A 265 6.85 8.51 3.60
C GLY A 265 5.78 9.53 3.27
N GLY A 266 4.54 9.32 3.74
CA GLY A 266 3.43 10.25 3.52
C GLY A 266 3.77 11.68 3.94
N GLY A 267 3.07 12.68 3.38
CA GLY A 267 3.41 14.10 3.51
C GLY A 267 3.50 14.68 4.95
N LEU A 268 3.22 13.88 5.99
CA LEU A 268 3.44 14.22 7.40
C LEU A 268 4.82 13.81 7.95
N LYS A 269 5.65 13.06 7.20
CA LYS A 269 6.92 12.50 7.70
C LYS A 269 7.81 13.55 8.37
N SER A 270 8.06 14.67 7.68
CA SER A 270 8.93 15.74 8.20
C SER A 270 8.34 16.40 9.45
N ALA A 271 7.03 16.64 9.46
CA ALA A 271 6.33 17.23 10.62
C ALA A 271 6.41 16.32 11.85
N ILE A 272 6.21 15.01 11.65
CA ILE A 272 6.31 14.00 12.73
C ILE A 272 7.74 13.91 13.26
N ILE A 273 8.76 13.90 12.39
CA ILE A 273 10.16 13.88 12.82
C ILE A 273 10.48 15.15 13.63
N GLY A 274 10.00 16.31 13.19
CA GLY A 274 10.16 17.56 13.93
C GLY A 274 9.53 17.50 15.32
N ALA A 275 8.27 17.08 15.42
CA ALA A 275 7.58 16.94 16.70
C ALA A 275 8.24 15.89 17.61
N ARG A 276 8.74 14.77 17.07
CA ARG A 276 9.51 13.77 17.84
C ARG A 276 10.77 14.36 18.47
N ARG A 277 11.45 15.26 17.77
CA ARG A 277 12.67 15.92 18.27
C ARG A 277 12.35 16.90 19.39
N ARG A 278 11.22 17.61 19.30
CA ARG A 278 10.79 18.59 20.30
C ARG A 278 10.17 17.93 21.54
N SER A 279 9.21 17.02 21.34
CA SER A 279 8.47 16.36 22.43
C SER A 279 9.18 15.19 23.09
N GLY A 280 10.13 14.55 22.38
CA GLY A 280 10.68 13.25 22.78
C GLY A 280 9.73 12.06 22.61
N ILE A 281 8.46 12.27 22.21
CA ILE A 281 7.44 11.23 22.03
C ILE A 281 7.64 10.53 20.68
N ARG A 282 7.92 9.22 20.66
CA ARG A 282 8.33 8.47 19.45
C ARG A 282 7.26 7.53 18.90
N ASP A 283 6.20 7.29 19.64
CA ASP A 283 5.15 6.30 19.41
C ASP A 283 3.94 6.84 18.63
N VAL A 284 3.88 8.15 18.40
CA VAL A 284 2.84 8.80 17.59
C VAL A 284 3.18 8.76 16.09
N SER A 285 2.19 8.37 15.29
CA SER A 285 2.18 8.42 13.82
C SER A 285 0.74 8.64 13.32
N PRO A 286 0.49 8.83 12.02
CA PRO A 286 -0.86 9.13 11.51
C PRO A 286 -1.87 8.01 11.81
N TYR A 287 -1.44 6.75 11.76
CA TYR A 287 -2.30 5.61 12.10
C TYR A 287 -2.57 5.47 13.60
N THR A 288 -1.75 6.09 14.45
CA THR A 288 -2.01 6.11 15.90
C THR A 288 -3.38 6.71 16.21
N GLY A 289 -3.80 7.78 15.52
CA GLY A 289 -5.11 8.41 15.74
C GLY A 289 -6.27 7.44 15.56
N ARG A 290 -6.25 6.63 14.49
CA ARG A 290 -7.24 5.58 14.25
C ARG A 290 -7.28 4.51 15.35
N HIS A 291 -6.11 4.08 15.83
CA HIS A 291 -6.04 3.12 16.92
C HIS A 291 -6.51 3.72 18.25
N ALA A 292 -6.20 4.99 18.51
CA ALA A 292 -6.66 5.73 19.68
C ALA A 292 -8.19 5.86 19.69
N VAL A 293 -8.80 6.30 18.58
CA VAL A 293 -10.27 6.34 18.43
C VAL A 293 -10.88 4.97 18.70
N SER A 294 -10.36 3.93 18.05
CA SER A 294 -10.89 2.56 18.22
C SER A 294 -10.84 2.09 19.66
N THR A 295 -9.72 2.33 20.34
CA THR A 295 -9.49 1.88 21.73
C THR A 295 -10.33 2.69 22.70
N GLN A 296 -10.35 4.02 22.55
CA GLN A 296 -11.06 4.91 23.46
C GLN A 296 -12.57 4.73 23.37
N LEU A 297 -13.14 4.54 22.17
CA LEU A 297 -14.56 4.21 22.03
C LEU A 297 -14.92 2.91 22.79
N VAL A 298 -14.06 1.89 22.74
CA VAL A 298 -14.27 0.66 23.51
C VAL A 298 -14.18 0.92 25.01
N ILE A 299 -13.19 1.70 25.47
CA ILE A 299 -13.04 2.09 26.88
C ILE A 299 -14.29 2.85 27.37
N ASN A 300 -14.85 3.70 26.53
CA ASN A 300 -16.07 4.47 26.81
C ASN A 300 -17.36 3.63 26.73
N GLY A 301 -17.27 2.31 26.52
CA GLY A 301 -18.43 1.42 26.45
C GLY A 301 -19.21 1.47 25.14
N VAL A 302 -18.69 2.09 24.08
CA VAL A 302 -19.35 2.13 22.77
C VAL A 302 -19.37 0.72 22.16
N HIS A 303 -20.56 0.31 21.71
CA HIS A 303 -20.77 -1.00 21.14
C HIS A 303 -19.83 -1.27 19.93
N PRO A 304 -19.21 -2.46 19.82
CA PRO A 304 -18.25 -2.76 18.74
C PRO A 304 -18.76 -2.48 17.34
N HIS A 305 -20.06 -2.72 17.07
CA HIS A 305 -20.68 -2.43 15.79
C HIS A 305 -20.65 -0.93 15.44
N ILE A 306 -21.01 -0.05 16.37
CA ILE A 306 -20.99 1.42 16.18
C ILE A 306 -19.56 1.90 15.93
N LYS A 307 -18.60 1.41 16.73
CA LYS A 307 -17.17 1.67 16.54
C LYS A 307 -16.70 1.21 15.15
N ASP A 308 -17.10 0.02 14.71
CA ASP A 308 -16.71 -0.51 13.40
C ASP A 308 -17.39 0.21 12.23
N GLN A 309 -18.59 0.76 12.42
CA GLN A 309 -19.22 1.68 11.45
C GLN A 309 -18.43 2.99 11.33
N ILE A 310 -18.09 3.64 12.44
CA ILE A 310 -17.28 4.88 12.47
C ILE A 310 -15.94 4.66 11.75
N LEU A 311 -15.28 3.53 12.03
CA LEU A 311 -13.99 3.21 11.44
C LEU A 311 -14.10 2.66 10.01
N GLY A 312 -15.28 2.26 9.54
CA GLY A 312 -15.47 1.64 8.22
C GLY A 312 -14.88 0.22 8.15
N HIS A 313 -15.00 -0.56 9.22
CA HIS A 313 -14.70 -2.00 9.27
C HIS A 313 -15.92 -2.89 8.99
N ALA A 314 -17.11 -2.32 8.79
CA ALA A 314 -18.35 -3.08 8.63
C ALA A 314 -18.26 -4.15 7.52
N ALA A 315 -18.49 -5.42 7.91
CA ALA A 315 -18.23 -6.60 7.10
C ALA A 315 -19.29 -6.85 6.01
N ASP A 316 -20.56 -6.52 6.26
CA ASP A 316 -21.68 -6.90 5.38
C ASP A 316 -22.25 -5.73 4.55
N SER A 317 -22.61 -6.03 3.30
CA SER A 317 -23.13 -5.05 2.33
C SER A 317 -24.45 -4.41 2.76
N MET A 318 -25.35 -5.14 3.45
CA MET A 318 -26.64 -4.58 3.91
C MET A 318 -26.46 -3.41 4.89
N SER A 319 -25.41 -3.42 5.72
CA SER A 319 -25.13 -2.35 6.68
C SER A 319 -24.57 -1.07 6.05
N ARG A 320 -24.18 -1.12 4.77
CA ARG A 320 -23.50 -0.01 4.07
C ARG A 320 -24.46 0.95 3.36
N HIS A 321 -25.67 0.51 3.05
CA HIS A 321 -26.68 1.26 2.30
C HIS A 321 -27.12 2.60 2.94
N TYR A 322 -26.85 2.81 4.24
CA TYR A 322 -27.20 4.06 4.96
C TYR A 322 -26.00 4.75 5.61
N THR A 323 -24.78 4.35 5.26
CA THR A 323 -23.58 4.85 5.96
C THR A 323 -23.20 6.27 5.58
N ASN A 324 -23.70 6.82 4.47
CA ASN A 324 -23.37 8.18 4.01
C ASN A 324 -24.28 9.27 4.59
N ILE A 325 -25.36 8.92 5.28
CA ILE A 325 -26.30 9.87 5.90
C ILE A 325 -25.93 10.07 7.38
N PRO A 326 -26.02 11.30 7.94
CA PRO A 326 -25.80 11.55 9.36
C PRO A 326 -26.62 10.64 10.27
N GLN A 327 -25.94 10.03 11.25
CA GLN A 327 -26.56 9.13 12.22
C GLN A 327 -26.28 9.61 13.65
N ALA A 328 -27.34 9.95 14.38
CA ALA A 328 -27.24 10.42 15.76
C ALA A 328 -26.46 9.46 16.70
N PRO A 329 -26.62 8.11 16.62
CA PRO A 329 -25.83 7.21 17.45
C PRO A 329 -24.32 7.29 17.20
N LEU A 330 -23.89 7.49 15.95
CA LEU A 330 -22.47 7.62 15.63
C LEU A 330 -21.91 8.96 16.13
N ILE A 331 -22.70 10.04 16.03
CA ILE A 331 -22.34 11.37 16.55
C ILE A 331 -22.22 11.34 18.08
N ALA A 332 -23.19 10.76 18.77
CA ALA A 332 -23.13 10.60 20.23
C ALA A 332 -21.91 9.76 20.65
N ALA A 333 -21.61 8.68 19.93
CA ALA A 333 -20.47 7.83 20.22
C ALA A 333 -19.13 8.58 20.04
N ILE A 334 -18.96 9.34 18.95
CA ILE A 334 -17.71 10.07 18.74
C ILE A 334 -17.51 11.17 19.80
N ASP A 335 -18.57 11.83 20.25
CA ASP A 335 -18.49 12.86 21.31
C ASP A 335 -18.13 12.33 22.70
N THR A 336 -18.08 11.01 22.89
CA THR A 336 -17.56 10.44 24.15
C THR A 336 -16.03 10.60 24.28
N LEU A 337 -15.33 10.92 23.19
CA LEU A 337 -13.88 11.09 23.21
C LEU A 337 -13.50 12.33 24.03
N HIS A 338 -12.62 12.16 25.01
CA HIS A 338 -12.13 13.26 25.85
C HIS A 338 -11.34 14.28 25.03
N VAL A 339 -11.53 15.56 25.34
CA VAL A 339 -10.77 16.68 24.77
C VAL A 339 -9.81 17.25 25.83
N PRO A 340 -8.53 16.85 25.78
CA PRO A 340 -7.46 17.43 26.60
C PRO A 340 -7.46 18.96 26.66
N ALA A 341 -7.27 19.51 27.86
CA ALA A 341 -7.09 20.96 28.06
C ALA A 341 -5.88 21.50 27.31
N SER A 342 -4.82 20.69 27.20
CA SER A 342 -3.61 20.99 26.41
C SER A 342 -3.91 21.20 24.92
N TRP A 343 -4.89 20.48 24.35
CA TRP A 343 -5.36 20.76 22.99
C TRP A 343 -6.13 22.06 22.93
N ARG A 344 -7.09 22.26 23.84
CA ARG A 344 -7.90 23.48 23.93
C ARG A 344 -7.05 24.75 24.00
N ALA A 345 -5.88 24.65 24.61
CA ALA A 345 -4.91 25.74 24.73
C ALA A 345 -4.10 26.03 23.45
N LEU A 346 -4.22 25.22 22.38
CA LEU A 346 -3.45 25.45 21.17
C LEU A 346 -3.87 26.74 20.45
N PRO A 347 -2.94 27.67 20.16
CA PRO A 347 -3.28 28.99 19.63
C PRO A 347 -4.06 28.96 18.30
N TRP A 348 -3.82 27.93 17.49
CA TRP A 348 -4.46 27.82 16.18
C TRP A 348 -5.93 27.40 16.25
N LEU A 349 -6.47 26.95 17.39
CA LEU A 349 -7.88 26.58 17.51
C LEU A 349 -8.81 27.77 17.36
N ALA A 350 -8.44 28.91 17.98
CA ALA A 350 -9.28 30.11 17.98
C ALA A 350 -9.30 30.81 16.61
N ALA A 351 -8.20 30.75 15.86
CA ALA A 351 -8.07 31.39 14.55
C ALA A 351 -7.23 30.55 13.56
N PRO A 352 -7.72 29.39 13.09
CA PRO A 352 -6.95 28.48 12.22
C PRO A 352 -6.34 29.16 10.99
N GLN A 353 -7.06 30.12 10.41
CA GLN A 353 -6.68 30.90 9.23
C GLN A 353 -5.42 31.75 9.43
N GLU A 354 -5.14 32.19 10.65
CA GLU A 354 -3.94 32.99 10.97
C GLU A 354 -2.69 32.13 11.21
N TRP A 355 -2.89 30.82 11.41
CA TRP A 355 -1.86 29.91 11.89
C TRP A 355 -1.45 28.85 10.87
N TRP A 356 -2.31 28.48 9.92
CA TRP A 356 -2.05 27.33 9.03
C TRP A 356 -0.74 27.39 8.24
N ALA A 357 -0.18 28.58 8.01
CA ALA A 357 1.04 28.81 7.23
C ALA A 357 2.27 28.97 8.13
N ARG A 358 2.05 29.12 9.45
CA ARG A 358 3.13 29.24 10.42
C ARG A 358 3.83 27.90 10.58
N LEU A 359 5.08 27.97 11.03
CA LEU A 359 5.89 26.81 11.37
C LEU A 359 6.12 26.82 12.89
N ALA A 360 6.25 25.63 13.48
CA ALA A 360 6.67 25.54 14.88
C ALA A 360 8.02 26.24 15.07
N GLU A 361 8.26 26.78 16.26
CA GLU A 361 9.50 27.46 16.59
C GLU A 361 10.73 26.56 16.34
N GLY A 362 11.83 27.15 15.87
CA GLY A 362 13.02 26.41 15.44
C GLY A 362 12.88 25.65 14.10
N THR A 363 11.71 25.75 13.44
CA THR A 363 11.46 25.15 12.12
C THR A 363 11.58 26.21 11.02
N GLY A 364 12.80 26.74 10.81
CA GLY A 364 13.12 27.75 9.80
C GLY A 364 13.76 27.17 8.52
N LYS A 365 14.14 28.05 7.58
CA LYS A 365 14.86 27.71 6.34
C LYS A 365 16.11 26.90 6.72
N ARG A 366 16.29 25.72 6.09
CA ARG A 366 17.51 24.90 6.20
C ARG A 366 18.73 25.77 5.89
N THR A 367 19.45 26.20 6.93
CA THR A 367 20.69 27.00 6.81
C THR A 367 21.89 26.12 6.44
N ASP A 368 21.75 24.80 6.50
CA ASP A 368 22.76 23.80 6.13
C ASP A 368 23.02 23.68 4.61
N LEU A 369 22.26 24.39 3.78
CA LEU A 369 22.44 24.43 2.32
C LEU A 369 23.04 25.74 1.80
N ARG A 370 23.41 26.67 2.68
CA ARG A 370 24.28 27.79 2.31
C ARG A 370 25.73 27.33 2.48
N LYS A 371 26.29 26.78 1.40
CA LYS A 371 27.74 26.74 1.19
C LYS A 371 28.16 28.01 0.48
#